data_AF-A0A7T5CEQ7-F1
#
_entry.id   AF-A0A7T5CEQ7-F1
#
_cell.length_a   1.000
_cell.length_b   1.000
_cell.length_c   1.000
_cell.angle_alpha   90.00
_cell.angle_beta   90.00
_cell.angle_gamma   90.00
#
_symmetry.space_group_name_H-M   'P 1'
#
loop_
_entity.id
_entity.type
_entity.pdbx_description
1 polymer ?
#
loop_
_entity_poly.entity_id
_entity_poly.type
_entity_poly.pdbx_seq_one_letter_code
_entity_poly.pdbx_strand_id
1 'polypeptide(L)'
;MSTLTENANADSADRRYYQTDDSLTRITCRVLDGKLWMTLDNIAKLYRTSEQDVARQLKAAFCGRRLGSASIRKEAQRDDGVVPGPTCYALDAVLLVGVRLGSTRGEAFAHWAAEVLANEPAGPTEQAAGHRTGPEPGTVK
;
A
#
# COMPACT_ATOMS: atom_id res chain seq x y z
N MET A 1 37.72 23.29 3.42
CA MET A 1 36.94 22.47 4.36
C MET A 1 35.54 22.36 3.80
N SER A 2 35.16 21.19 3.29
CA SER A 2 33.88 20.96 2.61
C SER A 2 32.97 20.13 3.51
N THR A 3 31.86 20.69 3.96
CA THR A 3 30.73 19.92 4.49
C THR A 3 29.51 20.20 3.62
N LEU A 4 29.38 19.39 2.57
CA LEU A 4 28.13 19.23 1.83
C LEU A 4 27.22 18.39 2.74
N THR A 5 26.38 19.05 3.55
CA THR A 5 25.38 18.34 4.35
C THR A 5 24.32 17.79 3.41
N GLU A 6 24.38 16.47 3.29
CA GLU A 6 23.49 15.55 2.59
C GLU A 6 22.06 15.61 3.15
N ASN A 7 21.22 16.49 2.59
CA ASN A 7 19.80 16.58 2.92
C ASN A 7 18.93 15.92 1.85
N ALA A 8 19.07 14.60 1.67
CA ALA A 8 18.27 13.81 0.71
C ALA A 8 17.64 12.53 1.32
N ASN A 9 17.64 12.37 2.65
CA ASN A 9 17.37 11.08 3.29
C ASN A 9 15.96 10.87 3.87
N ALA A 10 14.98 11.74 3.60
CA ALA A 10 13.60 11.56 4.07
C ALA A 10 12.65 10.92 3.03
N ASP A 11 12.90 11.07 1.72
CA ASP A 11 12.07 10.45 0.66
C ASP A 11 12.40 8.96 0.41
N SER A 12 13.58 8.50 0.86
CA SER A 12 14.07 7.15 0.60
C SER A 12 13.57 6.09 1.59
N ALA A 13 13.27 6.47 2.84
CA ALA A 13 12.91 5.53 3.90
C ALA A 13 11.59 4.80 3.65
N ASP A 14 10.69 5.45 2.92
CA ASP A 14 9.32 5.00 2.67
C ASP A 14 9.20 4.14 1.40
N ARG A 15 10.26 4.08 0.58
CA ARG A 15 10.20 3.42 -0.73
C ARG A 15 10.71 1.99 -0.69
N ARG A 16 9.85 1.05 -1.06
CA ARG A 16 10.14 -0.38 -1.14
C ARG A 16 10.19 -0.85 -2.59
N TYR A 17 11.00 -1.87 -2.85
CA TYR A 17 11.12 -2.45 -4.17
C TYR A 17 10.75 -3.91 -4.14
N TYR A 18 9.83 -4.29 -5.01
CA TYR A 18 9.51 -5.69 -5.27
C TYR A 18 10.11 -6.08 -6.61
N GLN A 19 10.85 -7.18 -6.63
CA GLN A 19 11.33 -7.79 -7.85
C GLN A 19 10.51 -9.05 -8.10
N THR A 20 9.88 -9.13 -9.27
CA THR A 20 9.13 -10.33 -9.63
C THR A 20 10.10 -11.50 -9.83
N ASP A 21 9.64 -12.72 -9.60
CA ASP A 21 10.42 -13.97 -9.72
C ASP A 21 11.31 -14.07 -10.99
N ASP A 22 10.77 -13.64 -12.13
CA ASP A 22 11.45 -13.57 -13.43
C ASP A 22 12.62 -12.55 -13.48
N SER A 23 12.91 -11.85 -12.37
CA SER A 23 13.94 -10.82 -12.17
C SER A 23 13.89 -9.60 -13.09
N LEU A 24 13.04 -9.62 -14.11
CA LEU A 24 12.91 -8.64 -15.18
C LEU A 24 12.05 -7.43 -14.80
N THR A 25 11.10 -7.59 -13.88
CA THR A 25 10.18 -6.51 -13.50
C THR A 25 10.51 -5.99 -12.10
N ARG A 26 11.00 -4.75 -12.02
CA ARG A 26 11.19 -4.02 -10.76
C ARG A 26 10.00 -3.11 -10.51
N ILE A 27 9.27 -3.41 -9.45
CA ILE A 27 8.09 -2.68 -9.01
C ILE A 27 8.49 -1.79 -7.84
N THR A 28 8.14 -0.50 -7.94
CA THR A 28 8.40 0.46 -6.88
C THR A 28 7.11 0.68 -6.08
N CYS A 29 7.20 0.47 -4.78
CA CYS A 29 6.10 0.63 -3.84
C CYS A 29 6.46 1.73 -2.85
N ARG A 30 5.45 2.48 -2.41
CA ARG A 30 5.58 3.39 -1.29
C ARG A 30 4.88 2.74 -0.11
N VAL A 31 5.55 2.60 1.02
CA VAL A 31 4.83 2.45 2.29
C VAL A 31 4.24 3.84 2.59
N LEU A 32 3.30 4.01 3.49
CA LEU A 32 2.94 5.28 4.14
C LEU A 32 1.77 4.97 5.04
N ASP A 33 1.85 5.40 6.30
CA ASP A 33 0.80 5.13 7.31
C ASP A 33 0.57 3.61 7.52
N GLY A 34 1.64 2.82 7.47
CA GLY A 34 1.55 1.36 7.58
C GLY A 34 0.80 0.68 6.43
N LYS A 35 0.60 1.38 5.30
CA LYS A 35 -0.04 0.84 4.11
C LYS A 35 0.89 0.93 2.91
N LEU A 36 0.78 -0.02 2.01
CA LEU A 36 1.50 -0.01 0.76
C LEU A 36 0.66 0.63 -0.34
N TRP A 37 1.29 1.53 -1.09
CA TRP A 37 0.71 2.35 -2.14
C TRP A 37 1.48 2.16 -3.45
N MET A 38 0.74 2.03 -4.55
CA MET A 38 1.29 1.84 -5.89
C MET A 38 0.53 2.66 -6.93
N THR A 39 1.24 3.12 -7.96
CA THR A 39 0.63 3.76 -9.13
C THR A 39 -0.02 2.73 -10.04
N LEU A 40 -0.93 3.19 -10.90
CA LEU A 40 -1.59 2.34 -11.91
C LEU A 40 -0.58 1.57 -12.80
N ASP A 41 0.45 2.27 -13.28
CA ASP A 41 1.57 1.71 -14.05
C ASP A 41 2.28 0.56 -13.33
N ASN A 42 2.59 0.73 -12.04
CA ASN A 42 3.26 -0.31 -11.26
C ASN A 42 2.37 -1.54 -11.06
N ILE A 43 1.05 -1.36 -10.93
CA ILE A 43 0.09 -2.47 -10.86
C ILE A 43 0.02 -3.20 -12.21
N ALA A 44 0.01 -2.46 -13.31
CA ALA A 44 0.01 -3.02 -14.65
C ALA A 44 1.27 -3.88 -14.90
N LYS A 45 2.44 -3.38 -14.50
CA LYS A 45 3.71 -4.12 -14.55
C LYS A 45 3.71 -5.36 -13.66
N LEU A 46 3.16 -5.26 -12.44
CA LEU A 46 3.05 -6.39 -11.51
C LEU A 46 2.24 -7.54 -12.13
N TYR A 47 1.14 -7.22 -12.81
CA TYR A 47 0.27 -8.23 -13.40
C TYR A 47 0.53 -8.52 -14.89
N ARG A 48 1.57 -7.92 -15.50
CA ARG A 48 1.86 -8.05 -16.94
C ARG A 48 0.63 -7.76 -17.80
N THR A 49 -0.08 -6.70 -17.44
CA THR A 49 -1.30 -6.28 -18.13
C THR A 49 -1.20 -4.81 -18.52
N SER A 50 -2.20 -4.31 -19.25
CA SER A 50 -2.28 -2.91 -19.66
C SER A 50 -2.84 -2.05 -18.52
N GLU A 51 -2.42 -0.79 -18.43
CA GLU A 51 -2.98 0.18 -17.47
C GLU A 51 -4.50 0.33 -17.63
N GLN A 52 -5.02 0.21 -18.87
CA GLN A 52 -6.45 0.24 -19.16
C GLN A 52 -7.21 -0.92 -18.50
N ASP A 53 -6.63 -2.12 -18.50
CA ASP A 53 -7.24 -3.28 -17.85
C ASP A 53 -7.27 -3.11 -16.33
N VAL A 54 -6.16 -2.63 -15.75
CA VAL A 54 -6.12 -2.31 -14.32
C VAL A 54 -7.17 -1.26 -13.96
N ALA A 55 -7.25 -0.16 -14.72
CA ALA A 55 -8.22 0.90 -14.50
C ALA A 55 -9.66 0.39 -14.58
N ARG A 56 -9.95 -0.50 -15.54
CA ARG A 56 -11.26 -1.16 -15.68
C ARG A 56 -11.61 -2.02 -14.47
N GLN A 57 -10.68 -2.83 -13.97
CA GLN A 57 -10.89 -3.66 -12.78
C GLN A 57 -11.11 -2.80 -11.52
N LEU A 58 -10.32 -1.75 -11.34
CA LEU A 58 -10.47 -0.80 -10.25
C LEU A 58 -11.83 -0.10 -10.31
N LYS A 59 -12.23 0.40 -11.49
CA LYS A 59 -13.56 1.00 -11.68
C LYS A 59 -14.68 0.05 -11.30
N ALA A 60 -14.61 -1.22 -11.73
CA ALA A 60 -15.59 -2.23 -11.35
C ALA A 60 -15.62 -2.47 -9.83
N ALA A 61 -14.47 -2.43 -9.16
CA ALA A 61 -14.38 -2.56 -7.71
C ALA A 61 -15.01 -1.38 -6.95
N PHE A 62 -14.81 -0.15 -7.41
CA PHE A 62 -15.45 1.04 -6.84
C PHE A 62 -16.97 1.04 -7.09
N CYS A 63 -17.42 0.71 -8.30
CA CYS A 63 -18.85 0.57 -8.59
C CYS A 63 -19.51 -0.54 -7.75
N GLY A 64 -18.79 -1.65 -7.53
CA GLY A 64 -19.23 -2.75 -6.68
C GLY A 64 -19.13 -2.47 -5.16
N ARG A 65 -18.72 -1.25 -4.75
CA ARG A 65 -18.50 -0.85 -3.34
C ARG A 65 -17.56 -1.78 -2.56
N ARG A 66 -16.66 -2.48 -3.25
CA ARG A 66 -15.61 -3.30 -2.63
C ARG A 66 -14.42 -2.47 -2.18
N LEU A 67 -14.18 -1.35 -2.86
CA LEU A 67 -13.18 -0.35 -2.49
C LEU A 67 -13.88 0.96 -2.17
N GLY A 68 -13.37 1.66 -1.16
CA GLY A 68 -13.81 3.01 -0.80
C GLY A 68 -12.78 4.05 -1.18
N SER A 69 -13.10 5.33 -0.97
CA SER A 69 -12.19 6.45 -1.25
C SER A 69 -10.86 6.34 -0.48
N ALA A 70 -10.85 5.65 0.67
CA ALA A 70 -9.64 5.39 1.47
C ALA A 70 -8.61 4.49 0.74
N SER A 71 -9.02 3.77 -0.30
CA SER A 71 -8.13 2.93 -1.12
C SER A 71 -7.46 3.71 -2.26
N ILE A 72 -7.78 4.99 -2.43
CA ILE A 72 -7.20 5.88 -3.44
C ILE A 72 -6.55 7.06 -2.72
N ARG A 73 -5.31 7.36 -3.11
CA ARG A 73 -4.60 8.56 -2.66
C ARG A 73 -4.03 9.30 -3.86
N LYS A 74 -4.25 10.61 -3.91
CA LYS A 74 -3.55 11.48 -4.85
C LYS A 74 -2.27 11.98 -4.19
N GLU A 75 -1.14 11.82 -4.86
CA GLU A 75 0.11 12.37 -4.34
C GLU A 75 0.15 13.89 -4.52
N ALA A 76 0.78 14.58 -3.56
CA ALA A 76 1.06 16.00 -3.68
C ALA A 76 2.10 16.24 -4.78
N GLN A 77 1.98 17.39 -5.43
CA GLN A 77 2.85 17.75 -6.54
C GLN A 77 4.30 17.89 -6.08
N ARG A 78 5.24 17.19 -6.75
CA ARG A 78 6.67 17.47 -6.64
C ARG A 78 6.96 18.65 -7.54
N ASP A 79 6.93 19.85 -6.99
CA ASP A 79 7.28 21.10 -7.65
C ASP A 79 6.33 21.56 -8.79
N ASP A 80 6.09 22.87 -8.89
CA ASP A 80 5.55 23.58 -10.06
C ASP A 80 4.03 23.83 -10.21
N GLY A 81 3.15 23.47 -9.27
CA GLY A 81 1.74 23.96 -9.22
C GLY A 81 0.77 23.62 -10.38
N VAL A 82 1.26 23.14 -11.53
CA VAL A 82 0.49 23.05 -12.80
C VAL A 82 -0.18 21.70 -13.07
N VAL A 83 0.24 20.59 -12.46
CA VAL A 83 -0.29 19.25 -12.78
C VAL A 83 -0.66 18.46 -11.52
N PRO A 84 -1.86 17.83 -11.47
CA PRO A 84 -2.18 16.93 -10.36
C PRO A 84 -1.18 15.76 -10.32
N GLY A 85 -0.71 15.43 -9.12
CA GLY A 85 0.20 14.29 -8.91
C GLY A 85 -0.43 12.94 -9.28
N PRO A 86 0.39 11.89 -9.46
CA PRO A 86 -0.10 10.58 -9.83
C PRO A 86 -1.08 10.03 -8.77
N THR A 87 -2.05 9.27 -9.25
CA THR A 87 -2.98 8.55 -8.38
C THR A 87 -2.38 7.23 -7.95
N CYS A 88 -2.32 7.02 -6.64
CA CYS A 88 -1.88 5.80 -6.01
C CYS A 88 -3.07 5.03 -5.44
N TYR A 89 -2.92 3.70 -5.43
CA TYR A 89 -3.90 2.76 -4.92
C TYR A 89 -3.28 1.95 -3.78
N ALA A 90 -4.06 1.72 -2.74
CA ALA A 90 -3.65 0.93 -1.59
C ALA A 90 -3.51 -0.56 -1.92
N LEU A 91 -2.76 -1.30 -1.10
CA LEU A 91 -2.54 -2.74 -1.23
C LEU A 91 -3.84 -3.51 -1.48
N ASP A 92 -4.93 -3.23 -0.77
CA ASP A 92 -6.24 -3.86 -0.97
C ASP A 92 -6.73 -3.78 -2.42
N ALA A 93 -6.54 -2.63 -3.07
CA ALA A 93 -6.93 -2.43 -4.45
C ALA A 93 -6.04 -3.25 -5.40
N VAL A 94 -4.73 -3.29 -5.13
CA VAL A 94 -3.76 -4.09 -5.89
C VAL A 94 -4.11 -5.58 -5.80
N LEU A 95 -4.38 -6.09 -4.59
CA LEU A 95 -4.73 -7.49 -4.34
C LEU A 95 -6.06 -7.86 -4.98
N LEU A 96 -7.06 -7.00 -4.88
CA LEU A 96 -8.36 -7.22 -5.51
C LEU A 96 -8.24 -7.37 -7.02
N VAL A 97 -7.41 -6.54 -7.68
CA VAL A 97 -7.11 -6.68 -9.11
C VAL A 97 -6.43 -8.03 -9.39
N GLY A 98 -5.46 -8.44 -8.57
CA GLY A 98 -4.75 -9.72 -8.74
C GLY A 98 -5.67 -10.93 -8.68
N VAL A 99 -6.58 -10.97 -7.69
CA VAL A 99 -7.59 -12.02 -7.56
C VAL A 99 -8.55 -12.04 -8.76
N ARG A 100 -8.90 -10.88 -9.31
CA ARG A 100 -9.76 -10.78 -10.51
C ARG A 100 -9.08 -11.26 -11.78
N LEU A 101 -7.77 -11.03 -11.89
CA LEU A 101 -6.97 -11.48 -13.03
C LEU A 101 -6.52 -12.96 -12.89
N GLY A 102 -6.69 -13.58 -11.72
CA GLY A 102 -6.25 -14.95 -11.46
C GLY A 102 -4.73 -15.12 -11.58
N SER A 103 -3.96 -14.11 -11.18
CA SER A 103 -2.51 -14.10 -11.37
C SER A 103 -1.77 -14.64 -10.16
N THR A 104 -0.96 -15.69 -10.36
CA THR A 104 -0.02 -16.22 -9.34
C THR A 104 0.96 -15.15 -8.83
N ARG A 105 1.26 -14.13 -9.66
CA ARG A 105 2.09 -12.98 -9.26
C ARG A 105 1.44 -12.16 -8.15
N GLY A 106 0.11 -12.16 -8.07
CA GLY A 106 -0.65 -11.48 -7.01
C GLY A 106 -0.49 -12.14 -5.65
N GLU A 107 -0.47 -13.48 -5.62
CA GLU A 107 -0.24 -14.24 -4.37
C GLU A 107 1.18 -14.02 -3.83
N ALA A 108 2.19 -14.13 -4.70
CA ALA A 108 3.58 -13.85 -4.34
C ALA A 108 3.77 -12.42 -3.84
N PHE A 109 3.15 -11.45 -4.52
CA PHE A 109 3.18 -10.05 -4.10
C PHE A 109 2.47 -9.83 -2.75
N ALA A 110 1.35 -10.49 -2.51
CA ALA A 110 0.65 -10.40 -1.23
C ALA A 110 1.52 -10.86 -0.07
N HIS A 111 2.23 -11.99 -0.24
CA HIS A 111 3.14 -12.51 0.76
C HIS A 111 4.28 -11.52 1.05
N TRP A 112 4.95 -11.06 0.01
CA TRP A 112 6.01 -10.05 0.13
C TRP A 112 5.53 -8.76 0.79
N ALA A 113 4.34 -8.26 0.40
CA ALA A 113 3.78 -7.04 0.98
C ALA A 113 3.48 -7.20 2.47
N ALA A 114 3.00 -8.37 2.90
CA ALA A 114 2.79 -8.67 4.31
C ALA A 114 4.11 -8.67 5.10
N GLU A 115 5.17 -9.24 4.54
CA GLU A 115 6.51 -9.20 5.15
C GLU A 115 7.04 -7.77 5.26
N VAL A 116 6.89 -6.96 4.20
CA VAL A 116 7.32 -5.56 4.22
C VAL A 116 6.60 -4.78 5.32
N LEU A 117 5.28 -4.93 5.44
CA LEU A 117 4.49 -4.22 6.45
C LEU A 117 4.74 -4.74 7.86
N ALA A 118 5.09 -6.01 8.03
CA ALA A 118 5.45 -6.57 9.33
C ALA A 118 6.79 -6.02 9.87
N ASN A 119 7.71 -5.64 8.98
CA ASN A 119 9.01 -5.07 9.34
C ASN A 119 8.97 -3.55 9.54
N GLU A 120 7.88 -2.89 9.19
CA GLU A 120 7.66 -1.49 9.52
C GLU A 120 7.12 -1.40 10.94
N PRO A 121 7.73 -0.62 11.85
CA PRO A 121 7.14 -0.37 13.15
C PRO A 121 5.83 0.37 12.89
N ALA A 122 4.71 -0.34 12.99
CA ALA A 122 3.40 0.24 12.91
C ALA A 122 3.39 1.47 13.83
N GLY A 123 3.20 2.66 13.26
CA GLY A 123 2.86 3.84 14.04
C GLY A 123 1.75 3.47 15.02
N PRO A 124 1.78 4.01 16.25
CA PRO A 124 1.13 3.43 17.42
C PRO A 124 -0.27 2.96 17.07
N THR A 125 -0.40 1.65 16.93
CA THR A 125 -1.69 1.02 16.73
C THR A 125 -2.47 1.35 17.98
N GLU A 126 -3.46 2.23 17.86
CA GLU A 126 -4.48 2.49 18.87
C GLU A 126 -5.33 1.22 19.05
N GLN A 127 -4.72 0.19 19.63
CA GLN A 127 -5.36 -0.99 20.19
C GLN A 127 -5.11 -0.96 21.70
N ALA A 128 -5.69 0.06 22.33
CA ALA A 128 -5.94 0.10 23.77
C ALA A 128 -7.44 0.30 24.01
N ALA A 129 -8.28 -0.49 23.35
CA ALA A 129 -9.70 -0.60 23.65
C ALA A 129 -10.03 -2.06 23.97
N GLY A 130 -9.61 -2.48 25.16
CA GLY A 130 -9.86 -3.81 25.69
C GLY A 130 -9.98 -3.77 27.21
N HIS A 131 -10.86 -2.91 27.73
CA HIS A 131 -11.33 -2.96 29.12
C HIS A 131 -11.97 -4.34 29.35
N ARG A 132 -11.19 -5.31 29.81
CA ARG A 132 -11.72 -6.50 30.50
C ARG A 132 -11.84 -6.14 31.98
N THR A 133 -13.02 -5.70 32.39
CA THR A 133 -13.44 -5.89 33.78
C THR A 133 -14.93 -6.22 33.81
N GLY A 134 -15.22 -7.47 34.16
CA GLY A 134 -16.54 -7.91 34.57
C GLY A 134 -16.59 -9.45 34.63
N PRO A 135 -17.34 -10.05 35.57
CA PRO A 135 -17.94 -9.52 36.81
C PRO A 135 -17.30 -10.16 38.07
N GLU A 136 -17.21 -9.42 39.17
CA GLU A 136 -16.98 -10.03 40.49
C GLU A 136 -18.34 -10.40 41.10
N PRO A 137 -18.65 -11.70 41.33
CA PRO A 137 -19.75 -12.09 42.20
C PRO A 137 -19.30 -12.06 43.66
N GLY A 138 -20.20 -11.61 44.52
CA GLY A 138 -19.89 -11.18 45.87
C GLY A 138 -19.37 -12.24 46.83
N THR A 139 -18.86 -11.76 47.96
CA THR A 139 -18.95 -12.48 49.23
C THR A 139 -19.21 -11.48 50.33
N VAL A 140 -20.44 -11.56 50.83
CA VAL A 140 -20.94 -11.01 52.08
C VAL A 140 -20.20 -11.66 53.25
N LYS A 141 -19.85 -10.87 54.27
CA LYS A 141 -19.67 -11.36 55.63
C LYS A 141 -20.15 -10.31 56.61
#